data_AF-A0A973M2T5-F1
#
_entry.id   AF-A0A973M2T5-F1
#
_cell.length_a   1.000
_cell.length_b   1.000
_cell.length_c   1.000
_cell.angle_alpha   90.00
_cell.angle_beta   90.00
_cell.angle_gamma   90.00
#
_symmetry.space_group_name_H-M   'P 1'
#
loop_
_entity.id
_entity.type
_entity.pdbx_description
1 polymer ?
#
loop_
_entity_poly.entity_id
_entity_poly.type
_entity_poly.pdbx_seq_one_letter_code
_entity_poly.pdbx_strand_id
1 'polypeptide(L)'
;MRVGARKGLRGLTFRAVAEEAGLNNSLIAHHFGTRDRLLAAALEWTVDRAIGAADLSEYATDSTAFREALIRNVLSEPDIEIFQFEMIMEATRRPELQGAVRELYRRYVTALAAGRTALGAEDNPGLNLAMFAALDGLTLQYFCRAITAEQLSEAVQALGVAVGTPSASRS
;
A
#
# COMPACT_ATOMS: atom_id res chain seq x y z
N MET A 1 9.10 -4.10 12.12
CA MET A 1 7.77 -4.29 11.50
C MET A 1 6.91 -5.34 12.17
N ARG A 2 7.45 -6.49 12.61
CA ARG A 2 6.70 -7.46 13.45
C ARG A 2 6.03 -6.85 14.70
N VAL A 3 6.61 -5.80 15.29
CA VAL A 3 5.99 -5.06 16.41
C VAL A 3 4.78 -4.26 15.96
N GLY A 4 4.91 -3.46 14.89
CA GLY A 4 3.82 -2.63 14.35
C GLY A 4 2.66 -3.49 13.85
N ALA A 5 2.96 -4.54 13.07
CA ALA A 5 1.96 -5.48 12.58
C ALA A 5 1.15 -6.15 13.72
N ARG A 6 1.81 -6.59 14.80
CA ARG A 6 1.13 -7.31 15.90
C ARG A 6 0.52 -6.40 16.98
N LYS A 7 1.13 -5.25 17.23
CA LYS A 7 0.76 -4.38 18.37
C LYS A 7 0.17 -3.04 17.94
N GLY A 8 0.00 -2.82 16.64
CA GLY A 8 -0.48 -1.58 16.05
C GLY A 8 0.44 -0.39 16.34
N LEU A 9 -0.03 0.78 15.92
CA LEU A 9 0.62 2.08 16.11
C LEU A 9 0.98 2.37 17.58
N ARG A 10 0.08 2.04 18.50
CA ARG A 10 0.27 2.28 19.93
C ARG A 10 1.42 1.44 20.49
N GLY A 11 1.58 0.21 20.00
CA GLY A 11 2.62 -0.72 20.43
C GLY A 11 3.99 -0.49 19.81
N LEU A 12 4.09 0.32 18.74
CA LEU A 12 5.37 0.67 18.12
C LEU A 12 6.12 1.70 18.98
N THR A 13 6.91 1.19 19.92
CA THR A 13 7.75 1.98 20.84
C THR A 13 9.22 1.55 20.74
N PHE A 14 10.15 2.42 21.13
CA PHE A 14 11.59 2.10 21.10
C PHE A 14 11.90 0.83 21.92
N ARG A 15 11.27 0.71 23.09
CA ARG A 15 11.41 -0.48 23.93
C ARG A 15 10.91 -1.75 23.22
N ALA A 16 9.71 -1.71 22.65
CA ALA A 16 9.15 -2.88 21.97
C ALA A 16 9.96 -3.26 20.72
N VAL A 17 10.50 -2.28 19.99
CA VAL A 17 11.39 -2.51 18.84
C VAL A 17 12.74 -3.08 19.29
N ALA A 18 13.32 -2.56 20.37
CA ALA A 18 14.56 -3.06 20.95
C ALA A 18 14.43 -4.52 21.41
N GLU A 19 13.37 -4.83 22.15
CA GLU A 19 13.03 -6.19 22.59
C GLU A 19 12.86 -7.15 21.40
N GLU A 20 12.13 -6.74 20.35
CA GLU A 20 11.95 -7.56 19.14
C GLU A 20 13.25 -7.75 18.34
N ALA A 21 14.12 -6.74 18.30
CA ALA A 21 15.37 -6.78 17.55
C ALA A 21 16.52 -7.44 18.33
N GLY A 22 16.33 -7.78 19.61
CA GLY A 22 17.41 -8.25 20.48
C GLY A 22 18.47 -7.18 20.75
N LEU A 23 18.11 -5.90 20.60
CA LEU A 23 19.00 -4.75 20.76
C LEU A 23 18.70 -4.00 22.06
N ASN A 24 19.66 -3.20 22.53
CA ASN A 24 19.40 -2.31 23.65
C ASN A 24 18.65 -1.04 23.19
N ASN A 25 17.94 -0.41 24.13
CA ASN A 25 17.11 0.77 23.85
C ASN A 25 17.95 1.98 23.40
N SER A 26 19.18 2.12 23.91
CA SER A 26 20.10 3.19 23.51
C SER A 26 20.48 3.15 22.03
N LEU A 27 20.64 1.96 21.45
CA LEU A 27 20.98 1.79 20.03
C LEU A 27 19.80 2.17 19.13
N ILE A 28 18.58 1.80 19.51
CA ILE A 28 17.35 2.21 18.81
C ILE A 28 17.18 3.74 18.91
N ALA A 29 17.39 4.31 20.09
CA ALA A 29 17.31 5.75 20.31
C ALA A 29 18.39 6.51 19.52
N HIS A 30 19.61 5.97 19.42
CA HIS A 30 20.67 6.54 18.59
C HIS A 30 20.31 6.52 17.10
N HIS A 31 19.72 5.42 16.61
CA HIS A 31 19.39 5.27 15.20
C HIS A 31 18.19 6.12 14.77
N PHE A 32 17.09 6.10 15.53
CA PHE A 32 15.85 6.79 15.14
C PHE A 32 15.73 8.19 15.76
N GLY A 33 16.34 8.43 16.93
CA GLY A 33 16.27 9.70 17.65
C GLY A 33 14.92 9.94 18.31
N THR A 34 13.86 10.14 17.52
CA THR A 34 12.50 10.43 18.00
C THR A 34 11.51 9.34 17.59
N ARG A 35 10.38 9.27 18.32
CA ARG A 35 9.29 8.35 17.97
C ARG A 35 8.75 8.65 16.57
N ASP A 36 8.61 9.92 16.20
CA ASP A 36 8.10 10.28 14.88
C ASP A 36 9.04 9.86 13.74
N ARG A 37 10.36 9.90 13.97
CA ARG A 37 11.33 9.36 13.01
C ARG A 37 11.28 7.83 12.89
N LEU A 38 11.04 7.11 13.99
CA LEU A 38 10.78 5.67 13.93
C LEU A 38 9.49 5.37 13.16
N LEU A 39 8.44 6.16 13.37
CA LEU A 39 7.17 6.02 12.68
C LEU A 39 7.31 6.29 11.18
N ALA A 40 8.03 7.35 10.81
CA ALA A 40 8.34 7.65 9.41
C ALA A 40 9.15 6.54 8.75
N ALA A 41 10.21 6.05 9.40
CA ALA A 41 11.02 4.94 8.88
C ALA A 41 10.23 3.63 8.77
N ALA A 42 9.30 3.38 9.70
CA ALA A 42 8.41 2.23 9.62
C ALA A 42 7.43 2.34 8.45
N LEU A 43 6.91 3.55 8.17
CA LEU A 43 6.08 3.79 7.00
C LEU A 43 6.87 3.61 5.71
N GLU A 44 8.05 4.20 5.61
CA GLU A 44 8.93 4.07 4.44
C GLU A 44 9.23 2.60 4.12
N TRP A 45 9.53 1.79 5.13
CA TRP A 45 9.73 0.35 4.95
C TRP A 45 8.48 -0.37 4.43
N THR A 46 7.26 -0.02 4.89
CA THR A 46 6.05 -0.67 4.36
C THR A 46 5.83 -0.31 2.90
N VAL A 47 6.16 0.92 2.51
CA VAL A 47 6.10 1.36 1.10
C VAL A 47 7.07 0.54 0.24
N ASP A 48 8.33 0.42 0.66
CA ASP A 48 9.34 -0.33 -0.08
C ASP A 48 8.94 -1.79 -0.25
N ARG A 49 8.37 -2.38 0.81
CA ARG A 49 7.88 -3.75 0.75
C ARG A 49 6.67 -3.89 -0.17
N ALA A 50 5.68 -3.03 -0.06
CA ALA A 50 4.46 -3.10 -0.88
C ALA A 50 4.77 -2.91 -2.36
N ILE A 51 5.66 -1.97 -2.71
CA ILE A 51 6.09 -1.74 -4.10
C ILE A 51 6.95 -2.89 -4.61
N GLY A 52 7.88 -3.41 -3.80
CA GLY A 52 8.67 -4.58 -4.17
C GLY A 52 7.79 -5.83 -4.36
N ALA A 53 6.72 -5.97 -3.58
CA ALA A 53 5.75 -7.05 -3.71
C ALA A 53 4.84 -6.85 -4.94
N ALA A 54 4.60 -5.61 -5.37
CA ALA A 54 3.81 -5.27 -6.55
C ALA A 54 4.56 -5.45 -7.89
N ASP A 55 5.77 -6.00 -7.90
CA ASP A 55 6.43 -6.47 -9.12
C ASP A 55 5.70 -7.71 -9.65
N LEU A 56 4.64 -7.44 -10.41
CA LEU A 56 3.80 -8.43 -11.08
C LEU A 56 4.17 -8.53 -12.57
N SER A 57 5.39 -8.15 -12.93
CA SER A 57 5.88 -8.14 -14.32
C SER A 57 5.76 -9.51 -15.00
N GLU A 58 5.91 -10.59 -14.24
CA GLU A 58 5.69 -11.97 -14.70
C GLU A 58 4.26 -12.21 -15.24
N TYR A 59 3.27 -11.53 -14.68
CA TYR A 59 1.86 -11.69 -15.05
C TYR A 59 1.39 -10.63 -16.06
N ALA A 60 2.27 -9.74 -16.52
CA ALA A 60 1.89 -8.60 -17.36
C ALA A 60 1.18 -9.03 -18.66
N THR A 61 1.55 -10.16 -19.26
CA THR A 61 0.94 -10.61 -20.52
C THR A 61 -0.47 -11.20 -20.37
N ASP A 62 -0.93 -11.46 -19.15
CA ASP A 62 -2.27 -11.98 -18.86
C ASP A 62 -2.99 -11.08 -17.85
N SER A 63 -3.94 -10.29 -18.34
CA SER A 63 -4.69 -9.34 -17.51
C SER A 63 -5.47 -10.02 -16.38
N THR A 64 -5.89 -11.27 -16.53
CA THR A 64 -6.60 -12.03 -15.49
C THR A 64 -5.61 -12.48 -14.43
N ALA A 65 -4.51 -13.13 -14.84
CA ALA A 65 -3.47 -13.57 -13.92
C ALA A 65 -2.85 -12.40 -13.14
N PHE A 66 -2.68 -11.24 -13.79
CA PHE A 66 -2.22 -10.01 -13.15
C PHE A 66 -3.17 -9.55 -12.03
N ARG A 67 -4.48 -9.51 -12.29
CA ARG A 67 -5.48 -9.10 -11.29
C ARG A 67 -5.53 -10.06 -10.11
N GLU A 68 -5.50 -11.37 -10.37
CA GLU A 68 -5.47 -12.36 -9.30
C GLU A 68 -4.18 -12.26 -8.47
N ALA A 69 -3.04 -12.04 -9.13
CA ALA A 69 -1.77 -11.86 -8.44
C ALA A 69 -1.77 -10.59 -7.56
N LEU A 70 -2.36 -9.50 -8.06
CA LEU A 70 -2.58 -8.28 -7.29
C LEU A 70 -3.42 -8.54 -6.04
N ILE A 71 -4.57 -9.22 -6.18
CA ILE A 71 -5.43 -9.58 -5.05
C ILE A 71 -4.67 -10.46 -4.06
N ARG A 72 -3.99 -11.52 -4.52
CA ARG A 72 -3.19 -12.39 -3.65
C ARG A 72 -2.11 -11.62 -2.89
N ASN A 73 -1.47 -10.66 -3.55
CA ASN A 73 -0.44 -9.83 -2.94
C ASN A 73 -0.99 -8.96 -1.81
N VAL A 74 -2.06 -8.22 -2.09
CA VAL A 74 -2.79 -7.38 -1.12
C VAL A 74 -3.25 -8.21 0.09
N LEU A 75 -3.67 -9.45 -0.15
CA LEU A 75 -4.18 -10.33 0.89
C LEU A 75 -3.08 -11.08 1.67
N SER A 76 -1.81 -10.99 1.27
CA SER A 76 -0.74 -11.85 1.82
C SER A 76 -0.27 -11.46 3.22
N GLU A 77 -0.28 -10.17 3.56
CA GLU A 77 0.22 -9.62 4.83
C GLU A 77 -0.76 -8.62 5.45
N PRO A 78 -1.98 -9.07 5.87
CA PRO A 78 -3.05 -8.19 6.34
C PRO A 78 -2.65 -7.30 7.52
N ASP A 79 -1.84 -7.82 8.45
CA ASP A 79 -1.40 -7.06 9.63
C ASP A 79 -0.49 -5.87 9.26
N ILE A 80 0.28 -5.97 8.17
CA ILE A 80 1.14 -4.88 7.70
C ILE A 80 0.30 -3.81 7.02
N GLU A 81 -0.65 -4.21 6.19
CA GLU A 81 -1.58 -3.29 5.53
C GLU A 81 -2.45 -2.54 6.53
N ILE A 82 -3.01 -3.24 7.51
CA ILE A 82 -3.77 -2.61 8.60
C ILE A 82 -2.92 -1.58 9.34
N PHE A 83 -1.67 -1.93 9.66
CA PHE A 83 -0.74 -0.99 10.29
C PHE A 83 -0.44 0.23 9.40
N GLN A 84 -0.33 0.05 8.08
CA GLN A 84 -0.18 1.15 7.13
C GLN A 84 -1.42 2.08 7.14
N PHE A 85 -2.63 1.53 7.15
CA PHE A 85 -3.86 2.34 7.28
C PHE A 85 -3.94 3.11 8.61
N GLU A 86 -3.55 2.49 9.73
CA GLU A 86 -3.45 3.18 11.02
C GLU A 86 -2.50 4.38 10.95
N MET A 87 -1.35 4.21 10.30
CA MET A 87 -0.34 5.24 10.11
C MET A 87 -0.83 6.39 9.22
N ILE A 88 -1.51 6.09 8.12
CA ILE A 88 -2.08 7.08 7.20
C ILE A 88 -3.11 7.93 7.95
N MET A 89 -3.99 7.29 8.72
CA MET A 89 -5.01 8.00 9.51
C MET A 89 -4.40 8.84 10.63
N GLU A 90 -3.36 8.35 11.31
CA GLU A 90 -2.67 9.12 12.35
C GLU A 90 -1.95 10.36 11.80
N ALA A 91 -1.47 10.33 10.55
CA ALA A 91 -0.83 11.48 9.92
C ALA A 91 -1.73 12.73 9.83
N THR A 92 -3.06 12.57 9.92
CA THR A 92 -4.00 13.69 10.04
C THR A 92 -3.80 14.50 11.32
N ARG A 93 -3.24 13.89 12.37
CA ARG A 93 -2.96 14.49 13.68
C ARG A 93 -1.47 14.79 13.90
N ARG A 94 -0.61 14.35 12.97
CA ARG A 94 0.86 14.47 13.03
C ARG A 94 1.40 15.04 11.72
N PRO A 95 1.52 16.38 11.60
CA PRO A 95 2.00 17.03 10.38
C PRO A 95 3.35 16.48 9.88
N GLU A 96 4.21 16.03 10.78
CA GLU A 96 5.52 15.47 10.49
C GLU A 96 5.45 14.18 9.65
N LEU A 97 4.32 13.45 9.70
CA LEU A 97 4.10 12.22 8.93
C LEU A 97 3.47 12.49 7.56
N GLN A 98 2.94 13.68 7.30
CA GLN A 98 2.24 13.99 6.04
C GLN A 98 3.15 13.88 4.81
N GLY A 99 4.43 14.23 4.95
CA GLY A 99 5.41 14.09 3.89
C GLY A 99 5.58 12.62 3.48
N ALA A 100 5.71 11.72 4.47
CA ALA A 100 5.88 10.30 4.23
C ALA A 100 4.61 9.66 3.62
N VAL A 101 3.41 10.06 4.07
CA VAL A 101 2.14 9.61 3.47
C VAL A 101 1.98 10.11 2.04
N ARG A 102 2.35 11.36 1.74
CA ARG A 102 2.31 11.89 0.36
C ARG A 102 3.23 11.10 -0.55
N GLU A 103 4.44 10.81 -0.09
CA GLU A 103 5.41 10.02 -0.84
C GLU A 103 4.95 8.58 -1.07
N LEU A 104 4.33 7.96 -0.06
CA LEU A 104 3.68 6.65 -0.17
C LEU A 104 2.68 6.61 -1.33
N TYR A 105 1.67 7.49 -1.32
CA TYR A 105 0.65 7.54 -2.37
C TYR A 105 1.25 7.87 -3.74
N ARG A 106 2.22 8.79 -3.79
CA ARG A 106 2.93 9.13 -5.04
C ARG A 106 3.59 7.89 -5.65
N ARG A 107 4.30 7.09 -4.84
CA ARG A 107 5.01 5.90 -5.30
C ARG A 107 4.05 4.80 -5.75
N TYR A 108 2.94 4.58 -5.06
CA TYR A 108 1.90 3.65 -5.51
C TYR A 108 1.30 4.03 -6.87
N VAL A 109 0.91 5.30 -7.03
CA VAL A 109 0.37 5.80 -8.29
C VAL A 109 1.40 5.69 -9.41
N THR A 110 2.68 5.94 -9.11
CA THR A 110 3.80 5.79 -10.07
C THR A 110 3.97 4.33 -10.50
N ALA A 111 3.94 3.38 -9.56
CA ALA A 111 4.06 1.95 -9.85
C ALA A 111 2.89 1.45 -10.69
N LEU A 112 1.66 1.86 -10.34
CA LEU A 112 0.46 1.54 -11.13
C LEU A 112 0.54 2.09 -12.56
N ALA A 113 0.98 3.34 -12.71
CA ALA A 113 1.17 3.97 -14.01
C ALA A 113 2.19 3.20 -14.86
N ALA A 114 3.33 2.84 -14.28
CA ALA A 114 4.37 2.06 -14.96
C ALA A 114 3.84 0.70 -15.43
N GLY A 115 3.11 -0.02 -14.58
CA GLY A 115 2.47 -1.28 -14.95
C GLY A 115 1.49 -1.12 -16.10
N ARG A 116 0.64 -0.09 -16.08
CA ARG A 116 -0.31 0.20 -17.17
C ARG A 116 0.37 0.54 -18.49
N THR A 117 1.40 1.39 -18.45
CA THR A 117 2.16 1.78 -19.66
C THR A 117 2.88 0.57 -20.26
N ALA A 118 3.41 -0.34 -19.44
CA ALA A 118 3.98 -1.60 -19.90
C ALA A 118 2.96 -2.48 -20.65
N LEU A 119 1.66 -2.34 -20.36
CA LEU A 119 0.55 -3.01 -21.06
C LEU A 119 0.02 -2.22 -22.26
N GLY A 120 0.68 -1.14 -22.66
CA GLY A 120 0.31 -0.32 -23.82
C GLY A 120 -0.80 0.71 -23.55
N ALA A 121 -1.18 0.94 -22.30
CA ALA A 121 -2.11 2.02 -21.97
C ALA A 121 -1.43 3.39 -22.03
N GLU A 122 -2.16 4.42 -22.48
CA GLU A 122 -1.71 5.81 -22.38
C GLU A 122 -1.57 6.24 -20.91
N ASP A 123 -0.53 7.01 -20.62
CA ASP A 123 -0.35 7.59 -19.29
C ASP A 123 -1.35 8.74 -19.08
N ASN A 124 -2.22 8.56 -18.08
CA ASN A 124 -3.20 9.56 -17.68
C ASN A 124 -3.14 9.71 -16.15
N PRO A 125 -2.48 10.77 -15.63
CA PRO A 125 -2.28 10.95 -14.19
C PRO A 125 -3.58 10.95 -13.38
N GLY A 126 -4.66 11.54 -13.91
CA GLY A 126 -5.96 11.57 -13.25
C GLY A 126 -6.59 10.19 -13.14
N LEU A 127 -6.48 9.40 -14.20
CA LEU A 127 -6.97 8.01 -14.21
C LEU A 127 -6.12 7.10 -13.33
N ASN A 128 -4.80 7.26 -13.33
CA ASN A 128 -3.90 6.50 -12.45
C ASN A 128 -4.23 6.76 -10.96
N LEU A 129 -4.44 8.02 -10.60
CA LEU A 129 -4.87 8.40 -9.25
C LEU A 129 -6.23 7.79 -8.89
N ALA A 130 -7.22 7.90 -9.79
CA ALA A 130 -8.56 7.37 -9.56
C ALA A 130 -8.57 5.83 -9.44
N MET A 131 -7.81 5.13 -10.27
CA MET A 131 -7.68 3.67 -10.20
C MET A 131 -7.03 3.24 -8.88
N PHE A 132 -5.95 3.91 -8.47
CA PHE A 132 -5.31 3.60 -7.20
C PHE A 132 -6.27 3.85 -6.03
N ALA A 133 -6.98 4.99 -6.03
CA ALA A 133 -7.97 5.31 -4.99
C ALA A 133 -9.09 4.26 -4.90
N ALA A 134 -9.54 3.70 -6.03
CA ALA A 134 -10.51 2.61 -6.04
C ALA A 134 -9.95 1.33 -5.42
N LEU A 135 -8.73 0.92 -5.79
CA LEU A 135 -8.05 -0.25 -5.21
C LEU A 135 -7.80 -0.08 -3.70
N ASP A 136 -7.33 1.09 -3.28
CA ASP A 136 -7.08 1.44 -1.88
C ASP A 136 -8.36 1.39 -1.05
N GLY A 137 -9.44 1.98 -1.57
CA GLY A 137 -10.76 1.95 -0.92
C GLY A 137 -11.39 0.57 -0.83
N LEU A 138 -11.21 -0.30 -1.84
CA LEU A 138 -11.66 -1.69 -1.80
C LEU A 138 -10.88 -2.51 -0.77
N THR A 139 -9.58 -2.31 -0.71
CA THR A 139 -8.67 -2.97 0.25
C THR A 139 -9.04 -2.59 1.69
N LEU A 140 -9.29 -1.30 1.96
CA LEU A 140 -9.76 -0.82 3.25
C LEU A 140 -11.10 -1.47 3.64
N GLN A 141 -12.08 -1.51 2.72
CA GLN A 141 -13.38 -2.14 2.97
C GLN A 141 -13.25 -3.63 3.31
N TYR A 142 -12.37 -4.34 2.61
CA TYR A 142 -12.10 -5.75 2.88
C TYR A 142 -11.50 -5.95 4.27
N PHE A 143 -10.46 -5.20 4.66
CA PHE A 143 -9.86 -5.32 6.00
C PHE A 143 -10.81 -4.90 7.12
N CYS A 144 -11.69 -3.93 6.87
CA CYS A 144 -12.78 -3.57 7.78
C CYS A 144 -13.92 -4.60 7.82
N ARG A 145 -13.84 -5.68 7.03
CA ARG A 145 -14.87 -6.73 6.88
C ARG A 145 -16.22 -6.20 6.38
N ALA A 146 -16.20 -5.08 5.67
CA ALA A 146 -17.39 -4.51 5.02
C ALA A 146 -17.72 -5.26 3.72
N ILE A 147 -16.72 -5.88 3.09
CA ILE A 147 -16.87 -6.73 1.90
C ILE A 147 -16.10 -8.04 2.08
N THR A 148 -16.50 -9.08 1.36
CA THR A 148 -15.79 -10.37 1.33
C THR A 148 -14.63 -10.37 0.32
N ALA A 149 -13.81 -11.42 0.34
CA ALA A 149 -12.73 -11.59 -0.63
C ALA A 149 -13.28 -11.77 -2.06
N GLU A 150 -14.43 -12.43 -2.19
CA GLU A 150 -15.13 -12.61 -3.47
C GLU A 150 -15.60 -11.26 -4.02
N GLN A 151 -16.23 -10.43 -3.17
CA GLN A 151 -16.67 -9.09 -3.56
C GLN A 151 -15.50 -8.18 -3.94
N LEU A 152 -14.37 -8.27 -3.23
CA LEU A 152 -13.14 -7.58 -3.59
C LEU A 152 -12.67 -8.01 -4.99
N SER A 153 -12.62 -9.32 -5.25
CA SER A 153 -12.19 -9.87 -6.54
C SER A 153 -13.09 -9.43 -7.69
N GLU A 154 -14.41 -9.52 -7.51
CA GLU A 154 -15.40 -9.06 -8.49
C GLU A 154 -15.26 -7.57 -8.80
N ALA A 155 -15.05 -6.73 -7.77
CA ALA A 155 -14.88 -5.29 -7.94
C ALA A 155 -13.60 -4.93 -8.69
N VAL A 156 -12.48 -5.60 -8.38
CA VAL A 156 -11.20 -5.41 -9.10
C VAL A 156 -11.34 -5.83 -10.56
N GLN A 157 -12.05 -6.92 -10.85
CA GLN A 157 -12.34 -7.35 -12.21
C GLN A 157 -13.19 -6.33 -12.96
N ALA A 158 -14.29 -5.86 -12.36
CA ALA A 158 -15.18 -4.86 -12.95
C ALA A 158 -14.45 -3.54 -13.24
N LEU A 159 -13.61 -3.08 -12.31
CA LEU A 159 -12.75 -1.91 -12.50
C LEU A 159 -11.81 -2.10 -13.69
N GLY A 160 -11.18 -3.28 -13.81
CA GLY A 160 -10.30 -3.61 -14.93
C GLY A 160 -11.01 -3.57 -16.29
N VAL A 161 -12.25 -4.03 -16.37
CA VAL A 161 -13.07 -3.97 -17.61
C VAL A 161 -13.45 -2.53 -17.95
N ALA A 162 -13.90 -1.76 -16.96
CA ALA A 162 -14.31 -0.37 -17.15
C ALA A 162 -13.18 0.50 -17.70
N VAL A 163 -11.94 0.21 -17.32
CA VAL A 163 -10.77 1.01 -17.73
C VAL A 163 -10.07 0.44 -18.97
N GLY A 164 -10.21 -0.85 -19.24
CA GLY A 164 -9.66 -1.52 -20.43
C GLY A 164 -10.52 -1.39 -21.68
N THR A 165 -11.73 -0.85 -21.58
CA THR A 165 -12.56 -0.58 -22.77
C THR A 165 -12.00 0.64 -23.48
N PRO A 166 -11.51 0.54 -24.74
CA PRO A 166 -11.06 1.71 -25.47
C PRO A 166 -12.22 2.69 -25.55
N SER A 167 -11.98 3.94 -25.15
CA SER A 167 -12.96 5.00 -25.34
C SER A 167 -13.28 5.03 -26.83
N ALA A 168 -14.48 4.56 -27.20
CA ALA A 168 -14.94 4.62 -28.58
C ALA A 168 -14.75 6.05 -29.05
N SER A 169 -13.90 6.21 -30.07
CA SER A 169 -13.56 7.48 -30.69
C SER A 169 -14.82 8.34 -30.81
N ARG A 170 -14.90 9.42 -30.02
CA ARG A 170 -15.88 10.47 -30.25
C ARG A 170 -15.54 11.08 -31.60
N SER A 171 -16.32 10.67 -32.60
CA SER A 171 -16.38 11.27 -33.94
C SER A 171 -17.11 12.60 -33.86
#